data_AF-A0A0A0CYQ9-F1
#
_entry.id   AF-A0A0A0CYQ9-F1
#
_cell.length_a   1.000
_cell.length_b   1.000
_cell.length_c   1.000
_cell.angle_alpha   90.00
_cell.angle_beta   90.00
_cell.angle_gamma   90.00
#
_symmetry.space_group_name_H-M   'P 1'
#
loop_
_entity.id
_entity.type
_entity.pdbx_description
1 polymer ?
#
loop_
_entity_poly.entity_id
_entity_poly.type
_entity_poly.pdbx_seq_one_letter_code
_entity_poly.pdbx_strand_id
1 'polypeptide(L)'
;IGRRAEPILGAVTLDGPRQVFPLSGLAARRLAVPRVALLGEAAHALPPIGAQGLNLGFRDADAIAAVAADAIRAGIDPGAASVTARYEAKRRGDVASRTAGVDLLNRSLLTDAAPALALRALALQAVKRVAPLRRLLMREGIAPGGI
;
A
#
# COMPACT_ATOMS: atom_id res chain seq x y z
N ILE A 1 -19.07 -16.96 -8.08
CA ILE A 1 -18.49 -16.43 -9.34
C ILE A 1 -18.88 -17.31 -10.52
N GLY A 2 -18.56 -18.62 -10.51
CA GLY A 2 -18.91 -19.56 -11.60
C GLY A 2 -20.33 -19.41 -12.17
N ARG A 3 -21.38 -19.62 -11.35
CA ARG A 3 -22.79 -19.52 -11.81
C ARG A 3 -23.21 -18.16 -12.39
N ARG A 4 -22.51 -17.06 -12.08
CA ARG A 4 -22.84 -15.71 -12.59
C ARG A 4 -22.07 -15.35 -13.87
N ALA A 5 -20.91 -15.96 -14.09
CA ALA A 5 -20.03 -15.68 -15.23
C ALA A 5 -20.24 -16.63 -16.41
N GLU A 6 -20.82 -17.81 -16.15
CA GLU A 6 -21.06 -18.89 -17.11
C GLU A 6 -21.80 -18.47 -18.41
N PRO A 7 -22.83 -17.59 -18.38
CA PRO A 7 -23.50 -17.17 -19.61
C PRO A 7 -22.63 -16.35 -20.57
N ILE A 8 -21.50 -15.81 -20.08
CA ILE A 8 -20.64 -14.88 -20.83
C ILE A 8 -19.30 -15.55 -21.17
N LEU A 9 -18.75 -16.37 -20.27
CA LEU A 9 -17.40 -16.89 -20.36
C LEU A 9 -17.34 -18.43 -20.47
N GLY A 10 -18.50 -19.12 -20.44
CA GLY A 10 -18.57 -20.58 -20.44
C GLY A 10 -18.28 -21.21 -19.07
N ALA A 11 -18.14 -22.54 -19.05
CA ALA A 11 -17.94 -23.30 -17.81
C ALA A 11 -16.63 -22.90 -17.12
N VAL A 12 -16.74 -22.38 -15.89
CA VAL A 12 -15.58 -22.02 -15.07
C VAL A 12 -15.10 -23.25 -14.31
N THR A 13 -13.98 -23.82 -14.74
CA THR A 13 -13.28 -24.92 -14.04
C THR A 13 -12.12 -24.39 -13.20
N LEU A 14 -11.77 -25.09 -12.13
CA LEU A 14 -10.57 -24.77 -11.35
C LEU A 14 -9.35 -25.29 -12.09
N ASP A 15 -8.38 -24.41 -12.34
CA ASP A 15 -7.06 -24.78 -12.85
C ASP A 15 -6.04 -24.76 -11.71
N GLY A 16 -5.96 -25.89 -10.99
CA GLY A 16 -5.01 -26.10 -9.88
C GLY A 16 -5.60 -26.02 -8.46
N PRO A 17 -4.76 -26.29 -7.44
CA PRO A 17 -5.17 -26.32 -6.05
C PRO A 17 -5.42 -24.93 -5.47
N ARG A 18 -6.29 -24.85 -4.46
CA ARG A 18 -6.53 -23.61 -3.71
C ARG A 18 -5.28 -23.17 -2.95
N GLN A 19 -4.86 -21.93 -3.16
CA GLN A 19 -3.75 -21.31 -2.44
C GLN A 19 -4.25 -20.37 -1.33
N VAL A 20 -3.43 -20.18 -0.30
CA VAL A 20 -3.71 -19.26 0.82
C VAL A 20 -2.52 -18.33 0.98
N PHE A 21 -2.78 -17.03 0.97
CA PHE A 21 -1.80 -15.99 1.24
C PHE A 21 -2.20 -15.28 2.53
N PRO A 22 -1.43 -15.42 3.62
CA PRO A 22 -1.77 -14.79 4.89
C PRO A 22 -1.79 -13.27 4.75
N LEU A 23 -2.83 -12.64 5.28
CA LEU A 23 -3.02 -11.18 5.26
C LEU A 23 -2.21 -10.53 6.39
N SER A 24 -0.88 -10.66 6.36
CA SER A 24 0.01 -10.01 7.33
C SER A 24 0.68 -8.78 6.71
N GLY A 25 0.54 -7.64 7.39
CA GLY A 25 1.31 -6.44 7.08
C GLY A 25 2.70 -6.52 7.71
N LEU A 26 3.74 -6.23 6.94
CA LEU A 26 5.12 -6.10 7.41
C LEU A 26 5.71 -4.80 6.86
N ALA A 27 6.54 -4.14 7.66
CA ALA A 27 7.32 -2.99 7.21
C ALA A 27 8.70 -3.04 7.85
N ALA A 28 9.74 -2.81 7.05
CA ALA A 28 11.10 -2.72 7.54
C ALA A 28 11.26 -1.48 8.45
N ARG A 29 11.93 -1.65 9.59
CA ARG A 29 12.19 -0.54 10.53
C ARG A 29 13.09 0.53 9.94
N ARG A 30 14.01 0.12 9.06
CA ARG A 30 14.92 0.99 8.31
C ARG A 30 14.79 0.65 6.84
N LEU A 31 14.46 1.65 6.04
CA LEU A 31 14.31 1.48 4.58
C LEU A 31 15.63 1.62 3.84
N ALA A 32 16.60 2.31 4.44
CA ALA A 32 17.93 2.42 3.86
C ALA A 32 19.01 2.60 4.94
N VAL A 33 20.24 2.26 4.54
CA VAL A 33 21.49 2.56 5.22
C VAL A 33 22.50 2.96 4.14
N PRO A 34 23.69 3.50 4.48
CA PRO A 34 24.67 3.83 3.45
C PRO A 34 24.91 2.64 2.52
N ARG A 35 24.86 2.90 1.20
CA ARG A 35 25.02 1.92 0.11
C ARG A 35 23.93 0.82 -0.01
N VAL A 36 22.87 0.83 0.80
CA VAL A 36 21.79 -0.18 0.74
C VAL A 36 20.42 0.47 0.89
N ALA A 37 19.50 0.15 -0.02
CA ALA A 37 18.10 0.55 0.06
C ALA A 37 17.19 -0.67 -0.13
N LEU A 38 16.12 -0.76 0.67
CA LEU A 38 15.06 -1.74 0.55
C LEU A 38 13.90 -1.12 -0.23
N LEU A 39 13.33 -1.89 -1.16
CA LEU A 39 12.23 -1.50 -2.03
C LEU A 39 11.21 -2.63 -2.14
N GLY A 40 9.94 -2.28 -2.43
CA GLY A 40 8.89 -3.27 -2.68
C GLY A 40 8.72 -4.23 -1.50
N GLU A 41 8.56 -5.52 -1.78
CA GLU A 41 8.34 -6.54 -0.74
C GLU A 41 9.50 -6.70 0.25
N ALA A 42 10.72 -6.29 -0.12
CA ALA A 42 11.85 -6.25 0.82
C ALA A 42 11.72 -5.11 1.85
N ALA A 43 10.96 -4.06 1.53
CA ALA A 43 10.71 -2.91 2.39
C ALA A 43 9.36 -3.02 3.13
N HIS A 44 8.34 -3.55 2.48
CA HIS A 44 6.98 -3.65 3.03
C HIS A 44 6.20 -4.77 2.36
N ALA A 45 5.44 -5.53 3.15
CA ALA A 45 4.48 -6.50 2.66
C ALA A 45 3.08 -6.05 3.11
N LEU A 46 2.14 -6.02 2.18
CA LEU A 46 0.77 -5.58 2.41
C LEU A 46 -0.19 -6.69 2.00
N PRO A 47 -1.31 -6.88 2.73
CA PRO A 47 -2.42 -7.69 2.25
C PRO A 47 -2.79 -7.37 0.78
N PRO A 48 -3.10 -8.37 -0.06
CA PRO A 48 -3.40 -8.21 -1.49
C PRO A 48 -4.78 -7.58 -1.72
N ILE A 49 -4.88 -6.31 -1.36
CA ILE A 49 -6.06 -5.47 -1.55
C ILE A 49 -5.65 -4.41 -2.58
N GLY A 50 -6.38 -4.29 -3.68
CA GLY A 50 -6.20 -3.19 -4.65
C GLY A 50 -4.77 -2.97 -5.17
N ALA A 51 -3.98 -4.03 -5.34
CA ALA A 51 -2.59 -4.00 -5.82
C ALA A 51 -1.67 -3.01 -5.07
N GLN A 52 -1.90 -2.80 -3.77
CA GLN A 52 -1.19 -1.76 -3.02
C GLN A 52 0.31 -2.00 -2.86
N GLY A 53 0.75 -3.25 -2.69
CA GLY A 53 2.18 -3.57 -2.64
C GLY A 53 2.93 -3.17 -3.91
N LEU A 54 2.35 -3.47 -5.07
CA LEU A 54 2.92 -3.11 -6.38
C LEU A 54 3.01 -1.59 -6.56
N ASN A 55 1.91 -0.88 -6.28
CA ASN A 55 1.88 0.58 -6.39
C ASN A 55 2.90 1.25 -5.47
N LEU A 56 3.05 0.74 -4.24
CA LEU A 56 4.02 1.26 -3.29
C LEU A 56 5.46 0.97 -3.74
N GLY A 57 5.71 -0.22 -4.31
CA GLY A 57 7.00 -0.57 -4.93
C GLY A 57 7.40 0.32 -6.10
N PHE A 58 6.46 0.68 -6.99
CA PHE A 58 6.75 1.65 -8.06
C PHE A 58 7.15 3.03 -7.54
N ARG A 59 6.51 3.48 -6.45
CA ARG A 59 6.90 4.74 -5.81
C ARG A 59 8.24 4.67 -5.10
N ASP A 60 8.61 3.51 -4.57
CA ASP A 60 9.96 3.29 -4.04
C ASP A 60 10.99 3.44 -5.17
N ALA A 61 10.73 2.83 -6.32
CA ALA A 61 11.60 2.91 -7.50
C ALA A 61 11.73 4.35 -8.02
N ASP A 62 10.62 5.08 -8.13
CA ASP A 62 10.64 6.51 -8.51
C ASP A 62 11.46 7.35 -7.50
N ALA A 63 11.24 7.13 -6.21
CA ALA A 63 11.92 7.90 -5.18
C ALA A 63 13.42 7.64 -5.13
N ILE A 64 13.86 6.38 -5.21
CA ILE A 64 15.30 6.06 -5.19
C ILE A 64 15.99 6.60 -6.45
N ALA A 65 15.34 6.48 -7.62
CA ALA A 65 15.85 7.00 -8.88
C ALA A 65 16.02 8.52 -8.81
N ALA A 66 15.02 9.24 -8.28
CA ALA A 66 15.07 10.68 -8.12
C ALA A 66 16.23 11.14 -7.22
N VAL A 67 16.39 10.54 -6.02
CA VAL A 67 17.45 10.97 -5.10
C VAL A 67 18.84 10.57 -5.60
N ALA A 68 18.97 9.42 -6.27
CA ALA A 68 20.23 9.00 -6.86
C ALA A 68 20.63 9.91 -8.02
N ALA A 69 19.68 10.28 -8.90
CA ALA A 69 19.94 11.18 -10.01
C ALA A 69 20.34 12.59 -9.52
N ASP A 70 19.69 13.11 -8.47
CA ASP A 70 20.09 14.36 -7.81
C ASP A 70 21.54 14.28 -7.31
N ALA A 71 21.92 13.18 -6.64
CA ALA A 71 23.25 12.98 -6.09
C ALA A 71 24.32 12.93 -7.20
N ILE A 72 24.06 12.16 -8.27
CA ILE A 72 24.97 12.05 -9.42
C ILE A 72 25.20 13.41 -10.06
N ARG A 73 24.14 14.20 -10.30
CA ARG A 73 24.26 15.56 -10.87
C ARG A 73 25.08 16.50 -9.99
N ALA A 74 25.02 16.32 -8.68
CA ALA A 74 25.77 17.11 -7.71
C ALA A 74 27.20 16.58 -7.44
N GLY A 75 27.62 15.50 -8.10
CA GLY A 75 28.91 14.84 -7.84
C GLY A 75 29.01 14.17 -6.46
N ILE A 76 27.87 13.89 -5.82
CA ILE A 76 27.77 13.21 -4.53
C ILE A 76 27.62 11.71 -4.78
N ASP A 77 28.30 10.88 -3.99
CA ASP A 77 28.11 9.43 -4.00
C ASP A 77 26.63 9.07 -3.74
N PRO A 78 25.94 8.39 -4.68
CA PRO A 78 24.54 8.01 -4.50
C PRO A 78 24.31 7.06 -3.32
N GLY A 79 25.35 6.36 -2.87
CA GLY A 79 25.33 5.52 -1.69
C GLY A 79 25.61 6.25 -0.38
N ALA A 80 25.87 7.56 -0.41
CA ALA A 80 26.18 8.33 0.78
C ALA A 80 25.01 8.35 1.77
N ALA A 81 25.35 8.42 3.05
CA ALA A 81 24.36 8.43 4.15
C ALA A 81 23.28 9.52 3.97
N SER A 82 23.66 10.70 3.46
CA SER A 82 22.75 11.81 3.20
C SER A 82 21.71 11.48 2.11
N VAL A 83 22.12 10.79 1.05
CA VAL A 83 21.25 10.39 -0.07
C VAL A 83 20.28 9.30 0.38
N THR A 84 20.80 8.26 1.05
CA THR A 84 19.99 7.15 1.56
C THR A 84 19.01 7.61 2.65
N ALA A 85 19.40 8.57 3.50
CA ALA A 85 18.51 9.18 4.49
C ALA A 85 17.40 10.00 3.83
N ARG A 86 17.68 10.71 2.72
CA ARG A 86 16.67 11.44 1.95
C ARG A 86 15.65 10.50 1.31
N TYR A 87 16.10 9.36 0.78
CA TYR A 87 15.20 8.30 0.31
C TYR A 87 14.30 7.81 1.45
N GLU A 88 14.89 7.40 2.57
CA GLU A 88 14.13 6.85 3.70
C GLU A 88 13.12 7.88 4.25
N ALA A 89 13.49 9.16 4.37
CA ALA A 89 12.58 10.21 4.79
C ALA A 89 11.39 10.39 3.84
N LYS A 90 11.62 10.33 2.51
CA LYS A 90 10.56 10.43 1.49
C LYS A 90 9.60 9.24 1.53
N ARG A 91 10.08 8.05 1.94
CA ARG A 91 9.27 6.82 1.91
C ARG A 91 8.62 6.47 3.25
N ARG A 92 9.24 6.78 4.38
CA ARG A 92 8.78 6.34 5.71
C ARG A 92 7.33 6.75 5.99
N GLY A 93 6.95 7.98 5.63
CA GLY A 93 5.57 8.47 5.79
C GLY A 93 4.54 7.74 4.91
N ASP A 94 4.88 7.51 3.64
CA ASP A 94 4.01 6.80 2.68
C ASP A 94 3.84 5.32 3.08
N VAL A 95 4.93 4.63 3.42
CA VAL A 95 4.90 3.24 3.86
C VAL A 95 4.12 3.09 5.17
N ALA A 96 4.35 3.97 6.15
CA ALA A 96 3.67 3.91 7.44
C ALA A 96 2.16 4.18 7.32
N SER A 97 1.76 5.20 6.55
CA SER A 97 0.34 5.52 6.35
C SER A 97 -0.39 4.41 5.60
N ARG A 98 0.23 3.81 4.58
CA ARG A 98 -0.35 2.68 3.81
C ARG A 98 -0.54 1.46 4.69
N THR A 99 0.48 1.11 5.45
CA THR A 99 0.45 -0.06 6.33
C THR A 99 -0.62 0.10 7.42
N ALA A 100 -0.68 1.27 8.05
CA ALA A 100 -1.69 1.55 9.07
C ALA A 100 -3.12 1.55 8.51
N GLY A 101 -3.33 2.15 7.33
CA GLY A 101 -4.65 2.18 6.69
C GLY A 101 -5.16 0.79 6.32
N VAL A 102 -4.29 -0.06 5.76
CA VAL A 102 -4.64 -1.44 5.43
C VAL A 102 -4.90 -2.28 6.68
N ASP A 103 -4.07 -2.15 7.72
CA ASP A 103 -4.28 -2.86 9.00
C ASP A 103 -5.62 -2.48 9.64
N LEU A 104 -5.95 -1.18 9.68
CA LEU A 104 -7.20 -0.69 10.25
C LEU A 104 -8.43 -1.20 9.49
N LEU A 105 -8.38 -1.18 8.15
CA LEU A 105 -9.44 -1.74 7.32
C LEU A 105 -9.59 -3.24 7.56
N ASN A 106 -8.48 -3.99 7.58
CA ASN A 106 -8.50 -5.43 7.77
C ASN A 106 -9.07 -5.79 9.16
N ARG A 107 -8.61 -5.12 10.22
CA ARG A 107 -9.14 -5.30 11.58
C ARG A 107 -10.62 -4.94 11.69
N SER A 108 -11.05 -3.87 11.04
CA SER A 108 -12.47 -3.49 11.01
C SER A 108 -13.34 -4.56 10.35
N LEU A 109 -12.83 -5.26 9.32
CA LEU A 109 -13.54 -6.34 8.64
C LEU A 109 -13.57 -7.65 9.43
N LEU A 110 -12.51 -7.93 10.20
CA LEU A 110 -12.36 -9.17 10.97
C LEU A 110 -12.96 -9.08 12.40
N THR A 111 -13.38 -7.89 12.84
CA THR A 111 -13.93 -7.68 14.19
C THR A 111 -15.46 -7.72 14.16
N ASP A 112 -16.04 -8.69 14.88
CA ASP A 112 -17.49 -8.89 14.96
C ASP A 112 -18.15 -8.22 16.19
N ALA A 113 -17.39 -7.48 16.99
CA ALA A 113 -17.95 -6.76 18.15
C ALA A 113 -18.97 -5.69 17.70
N ALA A 114 -20.14 -5.65 18.36
CA ALA A 114 -21.24 -4.74 18.00
C ALA A 114 -20.82 -3.26 17.83
N PRO A 115 -19.95 -2.67 18.67
CA PRO A 115 -19.46 -1.30 18.45
C PRO A 115 -18.65 -1.14 17.15
N ALA A 116 -17.80 -2.11 16.81
CA ALA A 116 -16.99 -2.08 15.59
C ALA A 116 -17.86 -2.19 14.33
N LEU A 117 -18.89 -3.04 14.38
CA LEU A 117 -19.88 -3.18 13.31
C LEU A 117 -20.66 -1.88 13.09
N ALA A 118 -21.12 -1.24 14.17
CA ALA A 118 -21.83 0.04 14.12
C ALA A 118 -20.93 1.15 13.55
N LEU A 119 -19.68 1.25 14.02
CA LEU A 119 -18.71 2.23 13.53
C LEU A 119 -18.43 2.03 12.03
N ARG A 120 -18.22 0.78 11.59
CA ARG A 120 -18.03 0.43 10.18
C ARG A 120 -19.22 0.84 9.32
N ALA A 121 -20.44 0.55 9.78
CA ALA A 121 -21.66 0.91 9.06
C ALA A 121 -21.83 2.44 8.94
N LEU A 122 -21.60 3.18 10.04
CA LEU A 122 -21.63 4.64 10.06
C LEU A 122 -20.58 5.24 9.13
N ALA A 123 -19.35 4.73 9.17
CA ALA A 123 -18.28 5.17 8.28
C ALA A 123 -18.67 4.97 6.80
N LEU A 124 -19.14 3.78 6.42
CA LEU A 124 -19.59 3.51 5.05
C LEU A 124 -20.75 4.41 4.60
N GLN A 125 -21.70 4.69 5.50
CA GLN A 125 -22.78 5.64 5.21
C GLN A 125 -22.28 7.07 5.04
N ALA A 126 -21.33 7.50 5.87
CA ALA A 126 -20.70 8.82 5.74
C ALA A 126 -19.98 8.95 4.38
N VAL A 127 -19.21 7.94 3.96
CA VAL A 127 -18.54 7.94 2.65
C VAL A 127 -19.55 7.99 1.49
N LYS A 128 -20.70 7.32 1.64
CA LYS A 128 -21.75 7.36 0.62
C LYS A 128 -22.40 8.74 0.52
N ARG A 129 -22.69 9.40 1.65
CA ARG A 129 -23.47 10.63 1.70
C ARG A 129 -22.64 11.91 1.59
N VAL A 130 -21.39 11.91 2.05
CA VAL A 130 -20.53 13.09 2.12
C VAL A 130 -19.53 13.07 0.96
N ALA A 131 -19.84 13.81 -0.10
CA ALA A 131 -19.02 13.82 -1.32
C ALA A 131 -17.55 14.26 -1.10
N PRO A 132 -17.24 15.28 -0.27
CA PRO A 132 -15.86 15.63 0.05
C PRO A 132 -15.09 14.48 0.71
N LEU A 133 -15.70 13.79 1.67
CA LEU A 133 -15.10 12.63 2.35
C LEU A 133 -14.81 11.50 1.36
N ARG A 134 -15.76 11.21 0.47
CA ARG A 134 -15.56 10.21 -0.60
C ARG A 134 -14.39 10.57 -1.50
N ARG A 135 -14.30 11.84 -1.93
CA ARG A 135 -13.19 12.32 -2.78
C ARG A 135 -11.84 12.21 -2.07
N LEU A 136 -11.79 12.54 -0.78
CA LEU A 136 -10.58 12.39 0.03
C LEU A 136 -10.14 10.92 0.09
N LEU A 137 -11.06 10.00 0.41
CA LEU A 137 -10.72 8.57 0.50
C LEU A 137 -10.34 7.96 -0.84
N MET A 138 -10.98 8.36 -1.94
CA MET A 138 -10.58 7.90 -3.27
C MET A 138 -9.19 8.44 -3.66
N ARG A 139 -8.90 9.71 -3.31
CA ARG A 139 -7.57 10.30 -3.49
C ARG A 139 -6.53 9.55 -2.68
N GLU A 140 -6.74 9.35 -1.39
CA GLU A 140 -5.84 8.55 -0.54
C GLU A 140 -5.71 7.10 -1.06
N GLY A 141 -6.78 6.52 -1.59
CA GLY A 141 -6.76 5.19 -2.23
C GLY A 141 -5.85 5.11 -3.48
N ILE A 142 -5.68 6.20 -4.22
CA ILE A 142 -4.88 6.26 -5.46
C ILE A 142 -3.48 6.87 -5.21
N ALA A 143 -3.40 7.92 -4.40
CA ALA A 143 -2.22 8.73 -4.08
C ALA A 143 -2.37 9.47 -2.71
N PRO A 144 -1.90 8.89 -1.59
CA PRO A 144 -1.77 9.56 -0.30
C PRO A 144 -0.78 10.72 -0.31
N GLY A 145 -1.08 11.77 0.45
CA GLY A 145 -0.12 12.83 0.77
C GLY A 145 0.06 13.91 -0.31
N GLY A 146 -0.77 13.91 -1.35
CA GLY A 146 -0.90 15.04 -2.27
C GLY A 146 -1.78 16.13 -1.65
N ILE A 147 -1.18 16.99 -0.83
CA ILE A 147 -1.68 18.36 -0.61
C ILE A 147 -1.11 19.23 -1.72
#